data_AF-A0A846RPU5-F1
#
_entry.id   AF-A0A846RPU5-F1
#
_cell.length_a   1.000
_cell.length_b   1.000
_cell.length_c   1.000
_cell.angle_alpha   90.00
_cell.angle_beta   90.00
_cell.angle_gamma   90.00
#
_symmetry.space_group_name_H-M   'P 1'
#
loop_
_entity.id
_entity.type
_entity.pdbx_description
1 polymer ?
#
loop_
_entity_poly.entity_id
_entity_poly.type
_entity_poly.pdbx_seq_one_letter_code
_entity_poly.pdbx_strand_id
1 'polypeptide(L)'
;MERLPRVLTARGWGLAVTGVAALLFAQFLGRRDLLYLGILLVLLPLVSVLILRLVKPRFTVSRTFAPQSMETGFTTTVTLSVAADGPLGGSVTMQEQLPQRFGDAPEFHFPSRHPTPSGVSLYEYRLRSAARGVYDVGPVTAGFTDPFGLGISRHTLGGTDRLVVTPSPLELPHSPLTGVRGTDGSAVTRRNANPSDDDVMTREYRHGDPMRRVHWAATARHNELMVRQEESVTTPEATLILDQRQGSFGTGFLSAFSGDRDADGTGMLSSPTFEWAVVAAVSISAHLLERSYALRFIDETGAPALRRSVSAPWPEDEEYGGLSGLHGIAQGLAALELLPDPSKRAPSSQKRRPLADRKVNGSETQRTVPFGDPMLDKLASLKHRGPLIALLGVISESEARDLAPAAEYGSQSFAIIVSERPRDMHGVMDILRGAGWHAVAVTPNASLAAAWAYFDAPTGTVTSSTAKTTIKSATGVRT
;
A
#
# COMPACT_ATOMS: atom_id res chain seq x y z
N MET A 1 -26.17 -12.13 -22.67
CA MET A 1 -25.89 -12.45 -24.08
C MET A 1 -24.38 -12.43 -24.25
N GLU A 2 -23.71 -13.56 -24.04
CA GLU A 2 -22.29 -13.70 -24.35
C GLU A 2 -22.11 -13.42 -25.84
N ARG A 3 -21.33 -12.40 -26.18
CA ARG A 3 -21.01 -12.08 -27.58
C ARG A 3 -20.30 -13.31 -28.14
N LEU A 4 -20.94 -14.01 -29.07
CA LEU A 4 -20.29 -15.04 -29.90
C LEU A 4 -18.93 -14.48 -30.35
N PRO A 5 -17.82 -15.21 -30.14
CA PRO A 5 -16.52 -14.74 -30.59
C PRO A 5 -16.62 -14.53 -32.10
N ARG A 6 -16.48 -13.28 -32.55
CA ARG A 6 -16.46 -12.95 -33.97
C ARG A 6 -15.15 -13.44 -34.55
N VAL A 7 -15.13 -14.73 -34.94
CA VAL A 7 -13.96 -15.36 -35.56
C VAL A 7 -13.74 -14.82 -36.98
N LEU A 8 -14.80 -14.41 -37.69
CA LEU A 8 -14.74 -13.88 -39.04
C LEU A 8 -14.78 -12.35 -39.04
N THR A 9 -13.93 -11.73 -39.88
CA THR A 9 -13.93 -10.28 -40.16
C THR A 9 -15.12 -9.90 -41.03
N ALA A 10 -15.36 -8.58 -41.19
CA ALA A 10 -16.37 -8.09 -42.15
C ALA A 10 -16.07 -8.57 -43.58
N ARG A 11 -14.79 -8.69 -43.96
CA ARG A 11 -14.35 -9.22 -45.25
C ARG A 11 -14.64 -10.72 -45.37
N GLY A 12 -14.37 -11.50 -44.32
CA GLY A 12 -14.69 -12.93 -44.29
C GLY A 12 -16.18 -13.20 -44.43
N TRP A 13 -17.02 -12.42 -43.75
CA TRP A 13 -18.47 -12.48 -43.92
C TRP A 13 -18.93 -12.06 -45.33
N GLY A 14 -18.38 -10.97 -45.88
CA GLY A 14 -18.69 -10.54 -47.24
C GLY A 14 -18.35 -11.60 -48.28
N LEU A 15 -17.20 -12.26 -48.14
CA LEU A 15 -16.76 -13.37 -48.98
C LEU A 15 -17.69 -14.58 -48.87
N ALA A 16 -18.04 -14.98 -47.65
CA ALA A 16 -18.93 -16.10 -47.41
C ALA A 16 -20.34 -15.86 -48.02
N VAL A 17 -20.90 -14.66 -47.81
CA VAL A 17 -22.22 -14.29 -48.37
C VAL A 17 -22.18 -14.26 -49.90
N THR A 18 -21.15 -13.65 -50.48
CA THR A 18 -20.98 -13.60 -51.93
C THR A 18 -20.80 -14.99 -52.53
N GLY A 19 -20.04 -15.87 -51.86
CA GLY A 19 -19.85 -17.26 -52.28
C GLY A 19 -21.14 -18.07 -52.26
N VAL A 20 -21.95 -17.95 -51.20
CA VAL A 20 -23.27 -18.61 -51.13
C VAL A 20 -24.21 -18.09 -52.23
N ALA A 21 -24.25 -16.78 -52.46
CA ALA A 21 -25.04 -16.21 -53.55
C ALA A 21 -24.60 -16.74 -54.92
N ALA A 22 -23.29 -16.81 -55.17
CA ALA A 22 -22.73 -17.36 -56.41
C ALA A 22 -23.11 -18.84 -56.61
N LEU A 23 -23.10 -19.66 -55.55
CA LEU A 23 -23.55 -21.06 -55.60
C LEU A 23 -25.03 -21.20 -55.97
N LEU A 24 -25.89 -20.32 -55.43
CA LEU A 24 -27.31 -20.30 -55.78
C LEU A 24 -27.51 -19.92 -57.25
N PHE A 25 -26.85 -18.86 -57.72
CA PHE A 25 -26.89 -18.48 -59.14
C PHE A 25 -26.31 -19.55 -60.06
N ALA A 26 -25.25 -20.24 -59.64
CA ALA A 26 -24.68 -21.36 -60.40
C ALA A 26 -25.71 -22.47 -60.64
N GLN A 27 -26.53 -22.78 -59.62
CA GLN A 27 -27.60 -23.75 -59.75
C GLN A 27 -28.74 -23.27 -60.66
N PHE A 28 -29.16 -22.02 -60.53
CA PHE A 28 -30.23 -21.47 -61.39
C PHE A 28 -29.81 -21.34 -62.86
N LEU A 29 -28.58 -20.92 -63.14
CA LEU A 29 -28.10 -20.69 -64.52
C LEU A 29 -27.44 -21.93 -65.14
N GLY A 30 -27.14 -22.96 -64.35
CA GLY A 30 -26.46 -24.18 -64.82
C GLY A 30 -25.01 -23.99 -65.30
N ARG A 31 -24.37 -22.85 -64.97
CA ARG A 31 -22.99 -22.56 -65.38
C ARG A 31 -21.96 -23.15 -64.41
N ARG A 32 -21.09 -24.02 -64.94
CA ARG A 32 -20.01 -24.66 -64.17
C ARG A 32 -18.98 -23.67 -63.62
N ASP A 33 -18.68 -22.60 -64.37
CA ASP A 33 -17.69 -21.60 -63.95
C ASP A 33 -18.10 -20.88 -62.66
N LEU A 34 -19.39 -20.55 -62.54
CA LEU A 34 -19.98 -19.93 -61.35
C LEU A 34 -19.96 -20.88 -60.14
N LEU A 35 -20.12 -22.18 -60.38
CA LEU A 35 -20.04 -23.20 -59.35
C LEU A 35 -18.61 -23.26 -58.76
N TYR A 36 -17.59 -23.31 -59.60
CA TYR A 36 -16.19 -23.32 -59.14
C TYR A 36 -15.83 -22.05 -58.35
N LEU A 37 -16.27 -20.89 -58.82
CA LEU A 37 -16.06 -19.62 -58.12
C LEU A 37 -16.78 -19.61 -56.75
N GLY A 38 -18.04 -20.03 -56.71
CA GLY A 38 -18.82 -20.09 -55.48
C GLY A 38 -18.19 -21.03 -54.44
N ILE A 39 -17.72 -22.22 -54.87
CA ILE A 39 -17.00 -23.14 -53.99
C ILE A 39 -15.74 -22.49 -53.44
N LEU A 40 -14.92 -21.86 -54.28
CA LEU A 40 -13.67 -21.21 -53.85
C LEU A 40 -13.92 -20.11 -52.81
N LEU A 41 -14.92 -19.25 -53.04
CA LEU A 41 -15.27 -18.14 -52.15
C LEU A 41 -15.78 -18.60 -50.78
N VAL A 42 -16.44 -19.76 -50.71
CA VAL A 42 -16.88 -20.37 -49.45
C VAL A 42 -15.74 -21.16 -48.79
N LEU A 43 -14.90 -21.84 -49.57
CA LEU A 43 -13.80 -22.66 -49.08
C LEU A 43 -12.73 -21.80 -48.38
N LEU A 44 -12.41 -20.62 -48.91
CA LEU A 44 -11.42 -19.71 -48.32
C LEU A 44 -11.69 -19.36 -46.84
N PRO A 45 -12.85 -18.79 -46.45
CA PRO A 45 -13.14 -18.49 -45.05
C PRO A 45 -13.23 -19.74 -44.17
N LEU A 46 -13.67 -20.89 -44.71
CA LEU A 46 -13.64 -22.17 -44.00
C LEU A 46 -12.20 -22.60 -43.67
N VAL A 47 -11.30 -22.52 -44.64
CA VAL A 47 -9.86 -22.82 -44.46
C VAL A 47 -9.23 -21.83 -43.48
N SER A 48 -9.53 -20.52 -43.59
CA SER A 48 -9.06 -19.51 -42.64
C SER A 48 -9.46 -19.82 -41.19
N VAL A 49 -10.73 -20.18 -40.95
CA VAL A 49 -11.21 -20.56 -39.62
C VAL A 49 -10.56 -21.87 -39.14
N LEU A 50 -10.37 -22.84 -40.03
CA LEU A 50 -9.70 -24.09 -39.70
C LEU A 50 -8.24 -23.85 -39.28
N ILE A 51 -7.49 -23.02 -40.00
CA ILE A 51 -6.12 -22.63 -39.67
C ILE A 51 -6.07 -21.98 -38.28
N LEU A 52 -6.95 -20.99 -38.01
CA LEU A 52 -7.01 -20.31 -36.72
C LEU A 52 -7.37 -21.22 -35.54
N ARG A 53 -8.07 -22.34 -35.80
CA ARG A 53 -8.42 -23.33 -34.77
C ARG A 53 -7.32 -24.36 -34.52
N LEU A 54 -6.59 -24.75 -35.57
CA LEU A 54 -5.54 -25.76 -35.50
C LEU A 54 -4.19 -25.16 -35.05
N VAL A 55 -3.87 -23.95 -35.49
CA VAL A 55 -2.63 -23.26 -35.15
C VAL A 55 -2.85 -22.47 -33.86
N LYS A 56 -2.42 -23.03 -32.74
CA LYS A 56 -2.40 -22.34 -31.44
C LYS A 56 -0.99 -21.83 -31.18
N PRO A 57 -0.72 -20.53 -31.34
CA PRO A 57 0.61 -20.01 -31.13
C PRO A 57 0.93 -20.07 -29.63
N ARG A 58 2.13 -20.56 -29.31
CA ARG A 58 2.65 -20.62 -27.94
C ARG A 58 3.60 -19.45 -27.75
N PHE A 59 3.36 -18.69 -26.69
CA PHE A 59 4.19 -17.56 -26.31
C PHE A 59 4.59 -17.70 -24.86
N THR A 60 5.85 -17.40 -24.60
CA THR A 60 6.37 -17.19 -23.26
C THR A 60 6.42 -15.67 -23.02
N VAL A 61 5.74 -15.24 -21.97
CA VAL A 61 5.62 -13.83 -21.58
C VAL A 61 6.10 -13.69 -20.15
N SER A 62 7.03 -12.77 -19.91
CA SER A 62 7.46 -12.39 -18.56
C SER A 62 7.55 -10.87 -18.44
N ARG A 63 7.23 -10.35 -17.25
CA ARG A 63 7.30 -8.93 -16.92
C ARG A 63 8.27 -8.71 -15.79
N THR A 64 9.03 -7.63 -15.88
CA THR A 64 9.86 -7.14 -14.79
C THR A 64 9.53 -5.68 -14.51
N PHE A 65 9.40 -5.36 -13.22
CA PHE A 65 9.11 -4.02 -12.74
C PHE A 65 10.40 -3.40 -12.18
N ALA A 66 10.68 -2.17 -12.59
CA ALA A 66 11.81 -1.39 -12.09
C ALA A 66 11.32 0.02 -11.71
N PRO A 67 11.17 0.34 -10.41
CA PRO A 67 11.35 -0.52 -9.24
C PRO A 67 10.23 -1.59 -9.06
N GLN A 68 10.49 -2.62 -8.23
CA GLN A 68 9.54 -3.72 -7.97
C GLN A 68 8.26 -3.30 -7.22
N SER A 69 8.37 -2.28 -6.38
CA SER A 69 7.24 -1.55 -5.80
C SER A 69 7.39 -0.07 -6.13
N MET A 70 6.29 0.63 -6.34
CA MET A 70 6.32 2.06 -6.64
C MET A 70 5.55 2.85 -5.60
N GLU A 71 5.96 4.09 -5.36
CA GLU A 71 5.21 4.99 -4.50
C GLU A 71 4.09 5.71 -5.27
N THR A 72 3.04 6.10 -4.56
CA THR A 72 1.97 6.94 -5.13
C THR A 72 2.54 8.21 -5.74
N GLY A 73 2.14 8.52 -6.97
CA GLY A 73 2.59 9.72 -7.69
C GLY A 73 3.88 9.53 -8.49
N PHE A 74 4.68 8.51 -8.20
CA PHE A 74 5.89 8.14 -8.94
C PHE A 74 5.58 7.20 -10.12
N THR A 75 6.59 6.84 -10.90
CA THR A 75 6.45 6.00 -12.09
C THR A 75 7.31 4.74 -11.95
N THR A 76 6.78 3.59 -12.35
CA THR A 76 7.57 2.34 -12.54
C THR A 76 7.67 2.04 -14.03
N THR A 77 8.84 1.55 -14.44
CA THR A 77 9.05 1.03 -15.80
C THR A 77 8.76 -0.47 -15.80
N VAL A 78 7.89 -0.90 -16.70
CA VAL A 78 7.61 -2.31 -16.97
C VAL A 78 8.34 -2.73 -18.23
N THR A 79 9.20 -3.74 -18.10
CA THR A 79 9.84 -4.39 -19.24
C THR A 79 9.13 -5.72 -19.49
N LEU A 80 8.44 -5.79 -20.62
CA LEU A 80 7.74 -6.97 -21.08
C LEU A 80 8.62 -7.71 -22.08
N SER A 81 8.98 -8.95 -21.76
CA SER A 81 9.71 -9.84 -22.66
C SER A 81 8.76 -10.88 -23.24
N VAL A 82 8.66 -10.94 -24.56
CA VAL A 82 7.80 -11.86 -25.30
C VAL A 82 8.66 -12.72 -26.22
N ALA A 83 8.55 -14.05 -26.07
CA ALA A 83 9.20 -15.03 -26.92
C ALA A 83 8.16 -15.95 -27.55
N ALA A 84 8.35 -16.33 -28.81
CA ALA A 84 7.48 -17.25 -29.52
C ALA A 84 8.07 -18.67 -29.51
N ASP A 85 7.26 -19.66 -29.13
CA ASP A 85 7.62 -21.07 -29.18
C ASP A 85 7.13 -21.69 -30.49
N GLY A 86 7.75 -21.30 -31.59
CA GLY A 86 7.49 -21.86 -32.93
C GLY A 86 7.52 -20.82 -34.05
N PRO A 87 7.42 -21.28 -35.32
CA PRO A 87 7.39 -20.39 -36.46
C PRO A 87 6.10 -19.57 -36.46
N LEU A 88 6.22 -18.25 -36.36
CA LEU A 88 5.12 -17.33 -36.59
C LEU A 88 5.16 -16.78 -38.01
N GLY A 89 4.02 -16.83 -38.68
CA GLY A 89 3.79 -16.11 -39.92
C GLY A 89 3.21 -14.74 -39.63
N GLY A 90 3.98 -13.68 -39.86
CA GLY A 90 3.49 -12.29 -39.84
C GLY A 90 3.62 -11.57 -38.49
N SER A 91 3.17 -10.31 -38.48
CA SER A 91 3.16 -9.45 -37.29
C SER A 91 1.84 -9.58 -36.53
N VAL A 92 1.93 -9.60 -35.20
CA VAL A 92 0.79 -9.76 -34.30
C VAL A 92 0.68 -8.50 -33.45
N THR A 93 -0.52 -7.93 -33.42
CA THR A 93 -0.84 -6.86 -32.46
C THR A 93 -1.15 -7.49 -31.10
N MET A 94 -0.48 -6.97 -30.09
CA MET A 94 -0.60 -7.36 -28.69
C MET A 94 -0.98 -6.15 -27.85
N GLN A 95 -1.77 -6.38 -26.81
CA GLN A 95 -2.24 -5.35 -25.89
C GLN A 95 -2.18 -5.88 -24.46
N GLU A 96 -1.52 -5.14 -23.57
CA GLU A 96 -1.49 -5.47 -22.14
C GLU A 96 -2.83 -5.10 -21.49
N GLN A 97 -3.40 -5.97 -20.66
CA GLN A 97 -4.55 -5.59 -19.83
C GLN A 97 -4.05 -4.87 -18.57
N LEU A 98 -4.58 -3.67 -18.33
CA LEU A 98 -4.25 -2.87 -17.16
C LEU A 98 -5.54 -2.47 -16.42
N PRO A 99 -5.50 -2.37 -15.09
CA PRO A 99 -6.58 -1.73 -14.34
C PRO A 99 -6.81 -0.30 -14.83
N GLN A 100 -8.08 0.14 -14.87
CA GLN A 100 -8.49 1.42 -15.49
C GLN A 100 -7.68 2.64 -14.98
N ARG A 101 -7.23 2.61 -13.73
CA ARG A 101 -6.48 3.69 -13.10
C ARG A 101 -5.10 3.99 -13.70
N PHE A 102 -4.53 3.03 -14.43
CA PHE A 102 -3.26 3.22 -15.14
C PHE A 102 -3.45 3.88 -16.51
N GLY A 103 -4.69 4.15 -16.92
CA GLY A 103 -5.02 4.76 -18.19
C GLY A 103 -5.09 3.74 -19.33
N ASP A 104 -4.63 4.16 -20.50
CA ASP A 104 -4.75 3.36 -21.72
C ASP A 104 -3.80 2.15 -21.70
N ALA A 105 -4.36 0.99 -22.02
CA ALA A 105 -3.64 -0.26 -22.19
C ALA A 105 -2.64 -0.14 -23.36
N PRO A 106 -1.32 -0.35 -23.12
CA PRO A 106 -0.32 -0.22 -24.17
C PRO A 106 -0.51 -1.28 -25.25
N GLU A 107 -0.48 -0.84 -26.51
CA GLU A 107 -0.53 -1.68 -27.70
C GLU A 107 0.87 -1.77 -28.32
N PHE A 108 1.29 -2.97 -28.69
CA PHE A 108 2.59 -3.25 -29.28
C PHE A 108 2.51 -4.31 -30.37
N HIS A 109 3.47 -4.29 -31.29
CA HIS A 109 3.55 -5.24 -32.40
C HIS A 109 4.68 -6.24 -32.18
N PHE A 110 4.38 -7.52 -32.33
CA PHE A 110 5.34 -8.62 -32.31
C PHE A 110 5.63 -9.13 -33.74
N PRO A 111 6.87 -9.54 -34.06
CA PRO A 111 8.08 -9.34 -33.25
C PRO A 111 8.46 -7.85 -33.16
N SER A 112 9.26 -7.48 -32.15
CA SER A 112 9.82 -6.12 -32.07
C SER A 112 10.75 -5.86 -33.26
N ARG A 113 11.01 -4.58 -33.55
CA ARG A 113 11.94 -4.19 -34.63
C ARG A 113 13.38 -4.66 -34.40
N HIS A 114 13.74 -4.81 -33.14
CA HIS A 114 15.09 -5.21 -32.70
C HIS A 114 14.94 -6.30 -31.62
N PRO A 115 14.71 -7.57 -32.01
CA PRO A 115 14.69 -8.67 -31.06
C PRO A 115 16.11 -8.93 -30.54
N THR A 116 16.20 -9.54 -29.36
CA THR A 116 17.49 -10.00 -28.82
C THR A 116 18.11 -11.09 -29.71
N PRO A 117 19.41 -11.40 -29.57
CA PRO A 117 20.04 -12.53 -30.27
C PRO A 117 19.35 -13.88 -30.00
N SER A 118 18.65 -14.00 -28.87
CA SER A 118 17.83 -15.17 -28.51
C SER A 118 16.42 -15.16 -29.11
N GLY A 119 16.07 -14.16 -29.94
CA GLY A 119 14.75 -14.04 -30.57
C GLY A 119 13.65 -13.47 -29.67
N VAL A 120 14.01 -12.92 -28.50
CA VAL A 120 13.05 -12.34 -27.55
C VAL A 120 12.77 -10.88 -27.93
N SER A 121 11.49 -10.53 -28.01
CA SER A 121 11.05 -9.15 -28.22
C SER A 121 10.85 -8.45 -26.88
N LEU A 122 11.52 -7.32 -26.68
CA LEU A 122 11.40 -6.50 -25.48
C LEU A 122 10.56 -5.26 -25.76
N TYR A 123 9.62 -4.99 -24.86
CA TYR A 123 8.77 -3.80 -24.87
C TYR A 123 8.86 -3.09 -23.53
N GLU A 124 8.93 -1.77 -23.55
CA GLU A 124 9.01 -0.94 -22.35
C GLU A 124 7.80 -0.01 -22.31
N TYR A 125 7.13 0.05 -21.17
CA TYR A 125 6.10 1.04 -20.89
C TYR A 125 6.16 1.49 -19.44
N ARG A 126 5.52 2.63 -19.15
CA ARG A 126 5.58 3.25 -17.83
C ARG A 126 4.20 3.27 -17.19
N LEU A 127 4.13 2.90 -15.92
CA LEU A 127 2.93 2.93 -15.12
C LEU A 127 3.04 3.99 -14.03
N ARG A 128 1.96 4.77 -13.85
CA ARG A 128 1.82 5.76 -12.79
C ARG A 128 0.48 5.57 -12.11
N SER A 129 0.45 5.69 -10.79
CA SER A 129 -0.75 5.55 -9.98
C SER A 129 -0.82 6.64 -8.91
N ALA A 130 -1.97 7.28 -8.76
CA ALA A 130 -2.23 8.29 -7.73
C ALA A 130 -2.75 7.69 -6.42
N ALA A 131 -3.19 6.43 -6.42
CA ALA A 131 -3.67 5.76 -5.21
C ALA A 131 -2.81 4.54 -4.91
N ARG A 132 -2.65 4.27 -3.62
CA ARG A 132 -1.98 3.05 -3.15
C ARG A 132 -2.87 1.84 -3.42
N GLY A 133 -2.25 0.67 -3.47
CA GLY A 133 -2.97 -0.58 -3.68
C GLY A 133 -2.09 -1.67 -4.23
N VAL A 134 -2.72 -2.82 -4.44
CA VAL A 134 -2.12 -3.96 -5.13
C VAL A 134 -2.86 -4.15 -6.44
N TYR A 135 -2.12 -4.13 -7.54
CA TYR A 135 -2.69 -4.17 -8.87
C TYR A 135 -2.11 -5.32 -9.69
N ASP A 136 -2.98 -6.06 -10.34
CA ASP A 136 -2.57 -7.10 -11.29
C ASP A 136 -2.33 -6.47 -12.66
N VAL A 137 -1.11 -6.63 -13.18
CA VAL A 137 -0.68 -6.14 -14.49
C VAL A 137 -0.67 -7.31 -15.47
N GLY A 138 -1.40 -7.15 -16.58
CA GLY A 138 -1.66 -8.18 -17.58
C GLY A 138 -3.00 -8.89 -17.39
N PRO A 139 -3.25 -10.02 -18.08
CA PRO A 139 -2.36 -10.67 -19.05
C PRO A 139 -2.23 -9.89 -20.37
N VAL A 140 -1.31 -10.32 -21.24
CA VAL A 140 -1.24 -9.79 -22.62
C VAL A 140 -2.34 -10.45 -23.44
N THR A 141 -3.05 -9.68 -24.25
CA THR A 141 -3.97 -10.20 -25.27
C THR A 141 -3.37 -10.00 -26.65
N ALA A 142 -3.41 -11.03 -27.48
CA ALA A 142 -2.86 -11.00 -28.83
C ALA A 142 -3.95 -11.31 -29.86
N GLY A 143 -4.01 -10.51 -30.92
CA GLY A 143 -4.91 -10.69 -32.05
C GLY A 143 -4.20 -11.31 -33.24
N PHE A 144 -4.51 -12.56 -33.56
CA PHE A 144 -3.96 -13.27 -34.71
C PHE A 144 -4.93 -13.18 -35.88
N THR A 145 -4.41 -12.77 -37.03
CA THR A 145 -5.16 -12.73 -38.28
C THR A 145 -4.67 -13.87 -39.17
N ASP A 146 -5.57 -14.53 -39.88
CA ASP A 146 -5.19 -15.58 -40.82
C ASP A 146 -4.47 -14.99 -42.06
N PRO A 147 -3.74 -15.81 -42.85
CA PRO A 147 -3.01 -15.33 -44.02
C PRO A 147 -3.87 -14.61 -45.08
N PHE A 148 -5.18 -14.87 -45.12
CA PHE A 148 -6.11 -14.24 -46.06
C PHE A 148 -6.87 -13.03 -45.46
N GLY A 149 -6.71 -12.73 -44.17
CA GLY A 149 -7.39 -11.59 -43.52
C GLY A 149 -8.90 -11.75 -43.33
N LEU A 150 -9.41 -12.98 -43.38
CA LEU A 150 -10.83 -13.32 -43.31
C LEU A 150 -11.30 -13.59 -41.89
N GLY A 151 -10.40 -13.92 -40.97
CA GLY A 151 -10.69 -14.20 -39.58
C GLY A 151 -9.66 -13.64 -38.60
N ILE A 152 -10.12 -13.39 -37.37
CA ILE A 152 -9.31 -12.92 -36.25
C ILE A 152 -9.58 -13.83 -35.06
N SER A 153 -8.51 -14.30 -34.42
CA SER A 153 -8.57 -15.01 -33.14
C SER A 153 -7.87 -14.19 -32.07
N ARG A 154 -8.49 -14.03 -30.90
CA ARG A 154 -7.86 -13.38 -29.74
C ARG A 154 -7.44 -14.44 -28.73
N HIS A 155 -6.19 -14.38 -28.29
CA HIS A 155 -5.65 -15.26 -27.26
C HIS A 155 -5.07 -14.43 -26.12
N THR A 156 -5.32 -14.88 -24.89
CA THR A 156 -4.65 -14.39 -23.68
C THR A 156 -3.31 -15.13 -23.55
N LEU A 157 -2.21 -14.38 -23.47
CA LEU A 157 -0.84 -14.86 -23.39
C LEU A 157 -0.25 -14.50 -22.02
N GLY A 158 0.42 -15.48 -21.40
CA GLY A 158 1.01 -15.32 -20.07
C GLY A 158 -0.03 -15.19 -18.95
N GLY A 159 0.48 -14.88 -17.74
CA GLY A 159 -0.31 -14.58 -16.56
C GLY A 159 -0.35 -13.09 -16.23
N THR A 160 -0.84 -12.80 -15.04
CA THR A 160 -0.81 -11.48 -14.39
C THR A 160 0.34 -11.42 -13.40
N ASP A 161 1.04 -10.29 -13.34
CA ASP A 161 2.07 -10.03 -12.34
C ASP A 161 1.62 -8.89 -11.40
N ARG A 162 1.90 -9.04 -10.11
CA ARG A 162 1.39 -8.13 -9.08
C ARG A 162 2.32 -6.94 -8.88
N LEU A 163 1.79 -5.72 -9.05
CA LEU A 163 2.46 -4.46 -8.75
C LEU A 163 1.93 -3.87 -7.44
N VAL A 164 2.83 -3.64 -6.48
CA VAL A 164 2.51 -2.98 -5.20
C VAL A 164 2.78 -1.48 -5.31
N VAL A 165 1.75 -0.68 -5.07
CA VAL A 165 1.84 0.78 -5.00
C VAL A 165 1.73 1.21 -3.54
N THR A 166 2.84 1.65 -2.95
CA THR A 166 2.94 2.08 -1.55
C THR A 166 2.56 3.55 -1.39
N PRO A 167 2.03 3.99 -0.23
CA PRO A 167 1.88 5.41 0.03
C PRO A 167 3.25 6.09 0.02
N SER A 168 3.34 7.28 -0.58
CA SER A 168 4.58 8.06 -0.59
C SER A 168 4.72 8.83 0.74
N PRO A 169 5.83 8.66 1.47
CA PRO A 169 6.07 9.42 2.70
C PRO A 169 6.34 10.90 2.39
N LEU A 170 5.84 11.76 3.27
CA LEU A 170 6.11 13.19 3.25
C LEU A 170 7.19 13.52 4.27
N GLU A 171 8.12 14.41 3.90
CA GLU A 171 9.11 14.93 4.84
C GLU A 171 8.43 15.72 5.95
N LEU A 172 8.66 15.30 7.20
CA LEU A 172 8.16 15.97 8.39
C LEU A 172 9.21 16.95 8.94
N PRO A 173 8.79 18.15 9.40
CA PRO A 173 9.71 19.12 9.96
C PRO A 173 10.43 18.55 11.18
N HIS A 174 11.66 19.02 11.40
CA HIS A 174 12.48 18.58 12.52
C HIS A 174 11.85 19.05 13.81
N SER A 175 11.36 18.10 14.59
CA SER A 175 10.67 18.36 15.84
C SER A 175 11.56 17.97 17.03
N PRO A 176 11.67 18.79 18.10
CA PRO A 176 12.37 18.42 19.33
C PRO A 176 11.65 17.33 20.17
N LEU A 177 10.50 16.82 19.68
CA LEU A 177 9.64 15.84 20.37
C LEU A 177 10.23 14.43 20.48
N THR A 178 11.36 14.18 19.81
CA THR A 178 12.28 13.10 20.20
C THR A 178 13.20 13.65 21.28
N GLY A 179 12.76 13.56 22.54
CA GLY A 179 13.24 14.34 23.69
C GLY A 179 14.75 14.64 23.74
N VAL A 180 15.07 15.83 24.28
CA VAL A 180 16.42 16.38 24.55
C VAL A 180 17.54 15.36 24.35
N ARG A 181 18.04 15.28 23.11
CA ARG A 181 19.19 14.48 22.75
C ARG A 181 20.23 15.38 22.12
N GLY A 182 21.47 15.22 22.57
CA GLY A 182 22.62 15.74 21.86
C GLY A 182 22.67 15.15 20.44
N THR A 183 23.44 15.80 19.58
CA THR A 183 23.63 15.47 18.17
C THR A 183 24.29 14.09 17.92
N ASP A 184 24.41 13.24 18.92
CA ASP A 184 25.17 11.99 18.96
C ASP A 184 24.31 10.71 19.17
N GLY A 185 22.98 10.82 19.30
CA GLY A 185 22.12 9.63 19.29
C GLY A 185 22.16 8.77 20.57
N SER A 186 22.63 9.31 21.71
CA SER A 186 22.69 8.64 23.02
C SER A 186 21.51 9.04 23.92
N ALA A 187 20.79 8.08 24.52
CA ALA A 187 19.55 8.37 25.25
C ALA A 187 19.97 8.91 26.60
N VAL A 188 19.98 10.24 26.75
CA VAL A 188 20.20 10.85 28.06
C VAL A 188 18.93 10.59 28.89
N THR A 189 18.87 9.42 29.51
CA THR A 189 18.02 9.21 30.67
C THR A 189 18.46 10.26 31.66
N ARG A 190 17.64 11.29 31.90
CA ARG A 190 17.90 12.30 32.93
C ARG A 190 17.98 11.61 34.29
N ARG A 191 19.18 11.20 34.67
CA ARG A 191 19.60 11.03 36.05
C ARG A 191 20.84 11.90 36.24
N ASN A 192 20.58 13.06 36.82
CA ASN A 192 21.52 13.93 37.55
C ASN A 192 22.85 14.22 36.84
N ALA A 193 22.83 15.27 36.03
CA ALA A 193 24.05 15.94 35.60
C ALA A 193 24.74 16.61 36.80
N ASN A 194 25.80 15.99 37.31
CA ASN A 194 26.93 16.72 37.85
C ASN A 194 27.96 16.87 36.72
N PRO A 195 28.55 18.06 36.51
CA PRO A 195 29.48 18.30 35.43
C PRO A 195 30.89 17.92 35.90
N SER A 196 31.27 16.66 35.70
CA SER A 196 32.68 16.31 35.56
C SER A 196 32.78 15.32 34.40
N ASP A 197 33.48 15.77 33.37
CA ASP A 197 33.95 15.00 32.24
C ASP A 197 34.44 13.60 32.70
N ASP A 198 34.04 12.56 31.96
CA ASP A 198 34.52 11.17 32.04
C ASP A 198 33.94 10.19 33.09
N ASP A 199 32.84 10.49 33.78
CA ASP A 199 32.24 9.53 34.73
C ASP A 199 31.38 8.47 34.03
N VAL A 200 32.05 7.58 33.31
CA VAL A 200 31.48 6.28 32.96
C VAL A 200 31.27 5.55 34.27
N MET A 201 30.01 5.21 34.59
CA MET A 201 29.68 4.49 35.82
C MET A 201 30.68 3.36 36.03
N THR A 202 31.51 3.49 37.06
CA THR A 202 32.57 2.54 37.33
C THR A 202 32.08 1.60 38.41
N ARG A 203 32.29 0.29 38.23
CA ARG A 203 31.89 -0.73 39.21
C ARG A 203 33.08 -1.56 39.67
N GLU A 204 32.93 -2.18 40.84
CA GLU A 204 33.86 -3.19 41.32
C GLU A 204 34.02 -4.32 40.30
N TYR A 205 35.28 -4.70 40.08
CA TYR A 205 35.67 -5.86 39.28
C TYR A 205 35.08 -7.13 39.90
N ARG A 206 34.37 -7.91 39.09
CA ARG A 206 33.91 -9.24 39.48
C ARG A 206 34.73 -10.28 38.75
N HIS A 207 34.98 -11.40 39.42
CA HIS A 207 35.71 -12.50 38.83
C HIS A 207 34.98 -13.00 37.56
N GLY A 208 35.61 -12.81 36.39
CA GLY A 208 35.01 -13.05 35.08
C GLY A 208 35.00 -11.83 34.15
N ASP A 209 35.23 -10.63 34.67
CA ASP A 209 35.39 -9.43 33.85
C ASP A 209 36.73 -9.43 33.11
N PRO A 210 36.77 -9.04 31.82
CA PRO A 210 38.03 -8.98 31.08
C PRO A 210 38.91 -7.84 31.60
N MET A 211 40.16 -8.16 32.00
CA MET A 211 41.12 -7.19 32.57
C MET A 211 41.39 -5.98 31.64
N ARG A 212 41.15 -6.10 30.34
CA ARG A 212 41.27 -5.00 29.36
C ARG A 212 40.27 -3.86 29.60
N ARG A 213 39.19 -4.10 30.36
CA ARG A 213 38.16 -3.11 30.70
C ARG A 213 38.39 -2.42 32.05
N VAL A 214 39.52 -2.70 32.71
CA VAL A 214 39.88 -2.05 33.98
C VAL A 214 40.22 -0.58 33.73
N HIS A 215 39.57 0.29 34.49
CA HIS A 215 39.83 1.72 34.46
C HIS A 215 40.95 2.07 35.44
N TRP A 216 42.20 2.01 34.98
CA TRP A 216 43.40 2.14 35.84
C TRP A 216 43.43 3.42 36.67
N ALA A 217 42.94 4.55 36.14
CA ALA A 217 42.91 5.80 36.88
C ALA A 217 41.88 5.79 38.03
N ALA A 218 40.77 5.07 37.88
CA ALA A 218 39.77 4.89 38.95
C ALA A 218 40.26 3.84 39.96
N THR A 219 40.85 2.74 39.48
CA THR A 219 41.51 1.73 40.31
C THR A 219 42.58 2.35 41.22
N ALA A 220 43.38 3.27 40.70
CA ALA A 220 44.42 3.95 41.48
C ALA A 220 43.87 4.88 42.58
N ARG A 221 42.67 5.44 42.40
CA ARG A 221 42.01 6.33 43.38
C ARG A 221 41.25 5.55 44.45
N HIS A 222 40.63 4.44 44.08
CA HIS A 222 39.79 3.63 44.97
C HIS A 222 40.51 2.42 45.59
N ASN A 223 41.77 2.18 45.18
CA ASN A 223 42.63 1.09 45.66
C ASN A 223 42.05 -0.33 45.49
N GLU A 224 41.03 -0.46 44.64
CA GLU A 224 40.34 -1.69 44.28
C GLU A 224 40.16 -1.73 42.76
N LEU A 225 40.15 -2.93 42.14
CA LEU A 225 40.02 -3.04 40.68
C LEU A 225 38.64 -2.55 40.22
N MET A 226 38.66 -1.49 39.43
CA MET A 226 37.50 -0.79 38.92
C MET A 226 37.31 -1.10 37.43
N VAL A 227 36.11 -1.46 37.00
CA VAL A 227 35.77 -1.76 35.60
C VAL A 227 34.82 -0.71 35.05
N ARG A 228 35.10 -0.22 33.84
CA ARG A 228 34.22 0.68 33.09
C ARG A 228 32.90 -0.06 32.80
N GLN A 229 31.78 0.38 33.37
CA GLN A 229 30.47 -0.18 33.02
C GLN A 229 30.09 0.29 31.62
N GLU A 230 29.80 -0.65 30.72
CA GLU A 230 29.21 -0.30 29.43
C GLU A 230 27.80 0.22 29.71
N GLU A 231 27.58 1.50 29.40
CA GLU A 231 26.22 2.03 29.29
C GLU A 231 25.55 1.23 28.18
N SER A 232 24.52 0.46 28.53
CA SER A 232 23.72 -0.22 27.53
C SER A 232 23.06 0.85 26.68
N VAL A 233 23.52 1.02 25.44
CA VAL A 233 22.87 1.89 24.46
C VAL A 233 21.53 1.25 24.13
N THR A 234 20.50 1.62 24.89
CA THR A 234 19.14 1.19 24.62
C THR A 234 18.68 1.88 23.34
N THR A 235 18.32 1.09 22.32
CA THR A 235 17.66 1.61 21.13
C THR A 235 16.37 2.31 21.56
N PRO A 236 16.16 3.58 21.19
CA PRO A 236 14.94 4.27 21.56
C PRO A 236 13.75 3.57 20.90
N GLU A 237 12.71 3.29 21.67
CA GLU A 237 11.47 2.69 21.14
C GLU A 237 10.42 3.79 20.93
N ALA A 238 9.53 3.61 19.97
CA ALA A 238 8.34 4.45 19.76
C ALA A 238 7.15 3.56 19.43
N THR A 239 5.93 3.98 19.77
CA THR A 239 4.73 3.23 19.42
C THR A 239 3.79 4.10 18.59
N LEU A 240 3.37 3.57 17.43
CA LEU A 240 2.37 4.15 16.56
C LEU A 240 1.10 3.29 16.63
N ILE A 241 -0.02 3.95 16.86
CA ILE A 241 -1.37 3.36 16.84
C ILE A 241 -2.08 3.94 15.62
N LEU A 242 -2.69 3.08 14.80
CA LEU A 242 -3.57 3.50 13.70
C LEU A 242 -4.95 2.87 13.90
N ASP A 243 -5.97 3.72 14.07
CA ASP A 243 -7.37 3.27 14.00
C ASP A 243 -7.69 2.84 12.56
N GLN A 244 -8.31 1.67 12.41
CA GLN A 244 -8.63 1.11 11.09
C GLN A 244 -10.14 1.00 10.86
N ARG A 245 -10.98 1.49 11.77
CA ARG A 245 -12.41 1.22 11.74
C ARG A 245 -13.12 2.07 10.69
N GLN A 246 -13.94 1.41 9.85
CA GLN A 246 -14.81 2.12 8.90
C GLN A 246 -15.79 3.06 9.62
N GLY A 247 -16.21 2.73 10.84
CA GLY A 247 -17.06 3.59 11.66
C GLY A 247 -16.42 4.95 11.97
N SER A 248 -15.11 5.00 12.23
CA SER A 248 -14.39 6.23 12.61
C SER A 248 -14.07 7.11 11.40
N PHE A 249 -13.65 6.49 10.29
CA PHE A 249 -13.22 7.22 9.08
C PHE A 249 -14.33 7.39 8.03
N GLY A 250 -15.45 6.67 8.16
CA GLY A 250 -16.55 6.67 7.19
C GLY A 250 -17.68 7.66 7.48
N THR A 251 -17.47 8.65 8.35
CA THR A 251 -18.51 9.58 8.84
C THR A 251 -18.76 10.78 7.92
N GLY A 252 -17.97 10.95 6.87
CA GLY A 252 -18.02 12.09 5.95
C GLY A 252 -19.02 11.93 4.78
N PHE A 253 -19.50 13.05 4.23
CA PHE A 253 -20.37 13.05 3.04
C PHE A 253 -19.68 12.34 1.87
N LEU A 254 -18.37 12.56 1.71
CA LEU A 254 -17.57 11.95 0.66
C LEU A 254 -17.39 10.44 0.85
N SER A 255 -17.49 9.91 2.09
CA SER A 255 -17.40 8.47 2.34
C SER A 255 -18.57 7.69 1.75
N ALA A 256 -19.74 8.30 1.57
CA ALA A 256 -20.88 7.67 0.91
C ALA A 256 -20.65 7.47 -0.60
N PHE A 257 -19.75 8.25 -1.19
CA PHE A 257 -19.37 8.17 -2.61
C PHE A 257 -18.02 7.48 -2.83
N SER A 258 -17.23 7.27 -1.77
CA SER A 258 -15.88 6.67 -1.83
C SER A 258 -15.86 5.15 -1.72
N GLY A 259 -17.02 4.51 -1.55
CA GLY A 259 -17.18 3.05 -1.53
C GLY A 259 -17.16 2.39 -2.90
N ASP A 260 -16.63 3.07 -3.92
CA ASP A 260 -16.57 2.54 -5.28
C ASP A 260 -15.49 1.44 -5.29
N ARG A 261 -15.93 0.20 -5.10
CA ARG A 261 -15.16 -0.92 -5.61
C ARG A 261 -15.11 -0.70 -7.11
N ASP A 262 -13.98 -0.17 -7.60
CA ASP A 262 -13.69 0.00 -9.02
C ASP A 262 -14.27 -1.21 -9.79
N ALA A 263 -14.89 -0.99 -10.96
CA ALA A 263 -15.61 -2.00 -11.72
C ALA A 263 -14.78 -3.29 -12.00
N ASP A 264 -13.46 -3.19 -11.88
CA ASP A 264 -12.48 -4.27 -12.03
C ASP A 264 -12.28 -5.11 -10.74
N GLY A 265 -12.97 -4.79 -9.63
CA GLY A 265 -12.90 -5.50 -8.35
C GLY A 265 -11.64 -5.20 -7.52
N THR A 266 -10.83 -4.24 -7.95
CA THR A 266 -9.55 -3.82 -7.34
C THR A 266 -9.67 -2.66 -6.35
N GLY A 267 -10.88 -2.11 -6.19
CA GLY A 267 -11.14 -1.02 -5.26
C GLY A 267 -11.10 -1.48 -3.80
N MET A 268 -10.26 -0.82 -3.01
CA MET A 268 -10.12 -1.05 -1.57
C MET A 268 -11.16 -0.26 -0.79
N LEU A 269 -11.61 -0.81 0.35
CA LEU A 269 -12.45 -0.04 1.28
C LEU A 269 -11.61 1.06 1.95
N SER A 270 -11.76 2.30 1.48
CA SER A 270 -11.03 3.45 1.99
C SER A 270 -11.89 4.73 2.03
N SER A 271 -11.35 5.79 2.62
CA SER A 271 -11.95 7.12 2.69
C SER A 271 -10.87 8.20 2.64
N PRO A 272 -11.15 9.44 2.20
CA PRO A 272 -10.15 10.51 2.16
C PRO A 272 -9.47 10.79 3.52
N THR A 273 -10.22 10.68 4.62
CA THR A 273 -9.68 10.81 5.98
C THR A 273 -8.76 9.66 6.36
N PHE A 274 -9.06 8.43 5.90
CA PHE A 274 -8.20 7.27 6.12
C PHE A 274 -6.95 7.31 5.23
N GLU A 275 -7.07 7.71 3.96
CA GLU A 275 -5.92 7.95 3.07
C GLU A 275 -4.92 8.91 3.71
N TRP A 276 -5.41 10.00 4.30
CA TRP A 276 -4.58 10.96 5.03
C TRP A 276 -3.88 10.31 6.23
N ALA A 277 -4.59 9.51 7.02
CA ALA A 277 -4.01 8.79 8.16
C ALA A 277 -2.95 7.77 7.73
N VAL A 278 -3.13 7.09 6.58
CA VAL A 278 -2.13 6.18 6.02
C VAL A 278 -0.88 6.92 5.57
N VAL A 279 -1.04 8.07 4.90
CA VAL A 279 0.11 8.92 4.53
C VAL A 279 0.81 9.44 5.79
N ALA A 280 0.06 9.84 6.81
CA ALA A 280 0.61 10.21 8.12
C ALA A 280 1.40 9.06 8.75
N ALA A 281 0.85 7.84 8.74
CA ALA A 281 1.49 6.66 9.31
C ALA A 281 2.85 6.36 8.65
N VAL A 282 2.91 6.32 7.32
CA VAL A 282 4.18 6.05 6.61
C VAL A 282 5.18 7.18 6.81
N SER A 283 4.73 8.43 6.85
CA SER A 283 5.60 9.61 7.02
C SER A 283 6.19 9.68 8.43
N ILE A 284 5.37 9.45 9.46
CA ILE A 284 5.80 9.40 10.86
C ILE A 284 6.73 8.20 11.07
N SER A 285 6.43 7.06 10.46
CA SER A 285 7.30 5.87 10.51
C SER A 285 8.66 6.17 9.89
N ALA A 286 8.71 6.78 8.71
CA ALA A 286 9.96 7.19 8.07
C ALA A 286 10.76 8.14 9.00
N HIS A 287 10.10 9.16 9.52
CA HIS A 287 10.72 10.16 10.41
C HIS A 287 11.30 9.55 11.69
N LEU A 288 10.63 8.56 12.30
CA LEU A 288 11.10 7.89 13.51
C LEU A 288 12.22 6.89 13.21
N LEU A 289 12.08 6.09 12.14
CA LEU A 289 13.07 5.08 11.75
C LEU A 289 14.39 5.72 11.29
N GLU A 290 14.35 6.87 10.61
CA GLU A 290 15.54 7.67 10.25
C GLU A 290 16.31 8.16 11.47
N ARG A 291 15.62 8.33 12.61
CA ARG A 291 16.22 8.69 13.91
C ARG A 291 16.62 7.48 14.75
N SER A 292 16.67 6.29 14.14
CA SER A 292 17.03 5.03 14.77
C SER A 292 16.09 4.62 15.90
N TYR A 293 14.81 5.02 15.85
CA TYR A 293 13.80 4.43 16.72
C TYR A 293 13.47 3.01 16.27
N ALA A 294 13.28 2.10 17.22
CA ALA A 294 12.54 0.87 16.99
C ALA A 294 11.05 1.22 17.09
N LEU A 295 10.34 1.13 15.97
CA LEU A 295 8.94 1.49 15.88
C LEU A 295 8.06 0.27 16.10
N ARG A 296 7.20 0.32 17.11
CA ARG A 296 6.10 -0.62 17.26
C ARG A 296 4.85 -0.07 16.58
N PHE A 297 4.21 -0.87 15.72
CA PHE A 297 3.02 -0.46 14.98
C PHE A 297 1.82 -1.36 15.30
N ILE A 298 0.83 -0.80 16.00
CA ILE A 298 -0.35 -1.52 16.49
C ILE A 298 -1.66 -0.87 16.01
N ASP A 299 -2.74 -1.65 16.02
CA ASP A 299 -4.11 -1.19 15.75
C ASP A 299 -4.81 -0.70 17.03
N GLU A 300 -6.08 -0.28 16.90
CA GLU A 300 -6.92 0.18 18.01
C GLU A 300 -7.21 -0.88 19.08
N THR A 301 -6.93 -2.16 18.81
CA THR A 301 -7.12 -3.26 19.76
C THR A 301 -5.81 -3.71 20.39
N GLY A 302 -4.68 -3.13 19.98
CA GLY A 302 -3.34 -3.53 20.36
C GLY A 302 -2.78 -4.71 19.56
N ALA A 303 -3.44 -5.18 18.49
CA ALA A 303 -2.88 -6.21 17.61
C ALA A 303 -1.92 -5.59 16.57
N PRO A 304 -1.12 -6.37 15.83
CA PRO A 304 -0.26 -5.83 14.77
C PRO A 304 -1.08 -5.04 13.74
N ALA A 305 -0.68 -3.79 13.47
CA ALA A 305 -1.46 -2.89 12.61
C ALA A 305 -1.62 -3.44 11.19
N LEU A 306 -0.61 -4.13 10.66
CA LEU A 306 -0.57 -4.55 9.26
C LEU A 306 -1.10 -5.97 9.04
N ARG A 307 -1.63 -6.62 10.09
CA ARG A 307 -2.07 -8.03 10.08
C ARG A 307 -3.07 -8.38 9.00
N ARG A 308 -3.96 -7.45 8.66
CA ARG A 308 -5.05 -7.67 7.70
C ARG A 308 -4.68 -7.26 6.28
N SER A 309 -3.54 -6.61 6.08
CA SER A 309 -3.12 -6.16 4.77
C SER A 309 -2.59 -7.34 3.94
N VAL A 310 -3.13 -7.49 2.73
CA VAL A 310 -2.70 -8.53 1.78
C VAL A 310 -1.34 -8.26 1.14
N SER A 311 -0.80 -7.06 1.34
CA SER A 311 0.52 -6.64 0.84
C SER A 311 1.60 -6.61 1.92
N ALA A 312 1.26 -6.89 3.19
CA ALA A 312 2.23 -6.96 4.27
C ALA A 312 3.15 -8.20 4.09
N PRO A 313 4.48 -8.02 4.02
CA PRO A 313 5.40 -9.16 3.92
C PRO A 313 5.39 -10.04 5.17
N TRP A 314 5.28 -9.40 6.34
CA TRP A 314 5.20 -10.05 7.65
C TRP A 314 4.02 -9.46 8.44
N PRO A 315 2.81 -10.02 8.28
CA PRO A 315 1.59 -9.44 8.87
C PRO A 315 1.54 -9.52 10.41
N GLU A 316 2.22 -10.49 11.01
CA GLU A 316 2.23 -10.69 12.47
C GLU A 316 3.35 -9.88 13.16
N ASP A 317 4.22 -9.22 12.40
CA ASP A 317 5.26 -8.37 12.96
C ASP A 317 4.67 -7.06 13.46
N GLU A 318 5.16 -6.62 14.61
CA GLU A 318 4.75 -5.37 15.23
C GLU A 318 5.91 -4.40 15.36
N GLU A 319 7.14 -4.90 15.38
CA GLU A 319 8.36 -4.13 15.58
C GLU A 319 9.10 -3.96 14.26
N TYR A 320 9.43 -2.71 13.96
CA TYR A 320 10.09 -2.32 12.72
C TYR A 320 11.30 -1.47 13.07
N GLY A 321 12.42 -1.76 12.42
CA GLY A 321 13.68 -1.03 12.60
C GLY A 321 14.39 -0.79 11.28
N GLY A 322 15.04 0.37 11.17
CA GLY A 322 15.83 0.76 9.99
C GLY A 322 15.04 0.81 8.68
N LEU A 323 15.77 0.74 7.56
CA LEU A 323 15.21 0.86 6.21
C LEU A 323 14.33 -0.33 5.81
N SER A 324 14.66 -1.54 6.24
CA SER A 324 13.83 -2.73 5.99
C SER A 324 12.48 -2.65 6.69
N GLY A 325 12.46 -2.10 7.93
CA GLY A 325 11.23 -1.83 8.65
C GLY A 325 10.34 -0.83 7.92
N LEU A 326 10.92 0.26 7.41
CA LEU A 326 10.18 1.25 6.62
C LEU A 326 9.58 0.64 5.35
N HIS A 327 10.35 -0.17 4.63
CA HIS A 327 9.86 -0.87 3.44
C HIS A 327 8.70 -1.82 3.77
N GLY A 328 8.82 -2.59 4.86
CA GLY A 328 7.75 -3.47 5.35
C GLY A 328 6.48 -2.71 5.71
N ILE A 329 6.60 -1.57 6.39
CA ILE A 329 5.48 -0.70 6.72
C ILE A 329 4.83 -0.11 5.46
N ALA A 330 5.63 0.46 4.55
CA ALA A 330 5.12 1.05 3.31
C ALA A 330 4.40 0.01 2.44
N GLN A 331 4.96 -1.20 2.32
CA GLN A 331 4.32 -2.31 1.63
C GLN A 331 3.05 -2.77 2.34
N GLY A 332 3.04 -2.95 3.66
CA GLY A 332 1.84 -3.33 4.39
C GLY A 332 0.74 -2.26 4.33
N LEU A 333 1.08 -0.98 4.32
CA LEU A 333 0.11 0.09 4.15
C LEU A 333 -0.49 0.15 2.74
N ALA A 334 0.19 -0.40 1.72
CA ALA A 334 -0.26 -0.37 0.32
C ALA A 334 -1.67 -0.96 0.13
N ALA A 335 -1.97 -2.09 0.77
CA ALA A 335 -3.26 -2.77 0.70
C ALA A 335 -4.03 -2.83 2.03
N LEU A 336 -3.74 -1.90 2.94
CA LEU A 336 -4.48 -1.79 4.19
C LEU A 336 -5.85 -1.15 3.91
N GLU A 337 -6.93 -1.88 4.23
CA GLU A 337 -8.32 -1.45 4.05
C GLU A 337 -8.98 -1.10 5.40
N LEU A 338 -10.01 -0.26 5.35
CA LEU A 338 -10.87 0.01 6.51
C LEU A 338 -11.63 -1.25 6.92
N LEU A 339 -11.67 -1.49 8.23
CA LEU A 339 -12.38 -2.59 8.84
C LEU A 339 -13.90 -2.36 8.71
N PRO A 340 -14.64 -3.24 7.99
CA PRO A 340 -16.07 -3.07 7.80
C PRO A 340 -16.81 -3.02 9.12
N ASP A 341 -17.76 -2.08 9.25
CA ASP A 341 -18.61 -2.02 10.42
C ASP A 341 -19.59 -3.20 10.43
N PRO A 342 -19.50 -4.15 11.39
CA PRO A 342 -20.36 -5.33 11.41
C PRO A 342 -21.84 -4.98 11.63
N SER A 343 -22.14 -3.77 12.13
CA SER A 343 -23.52 -3.30 12.32
C SER A 343 -24.15 -2.77 11.03
N LYS A 344 -23.34 -2.35 10.04
CA LYS A 344 -23.79 -1.86 8.74
C LYS A 344 -23.75 -3.00 7.72
N ARG A 345 -24.91 -3.63 7.51
CA ARG A 345 -25.08 -4.70 6.53
C ARG A 345 -24.64 -4.22 5.13
N ALA A 346 -23.66 -4.88 4.52
CA ALA A 346 -23.25 -4.56 3.15
C ALA A 346 -24.43 -4.68 2.18
N PRO A 347 -24.65 -3.74 1.24
CA PRO A 347 -25.62 -3.93 0.18
C PRO A 347 -25.21 -5.14 -0.65
N SER A 348 -26.16 -6.04 -0.87
CA SER A 348 -25.97 -7.30 -1.58
C SER A 348 -25.51 -7.08 -3.03
N SER A 349 -24.30 -7.52 -3.39
CA SER A 349 -24.00 -7.82 -4.79
C SER A 349 -22.98 -8.96 -4.97
N GLN A 350 -23.53 -10.03 -5.52
CA GLN A 350 -23.00 -11.02 -6.49
C GLN A 350 -21.64 -11.72 -6.31
N LYS A 351 -21.77 -13.05 -6.11
CA LYS A 351 -20.93 -14.16 -6.61
C LYS A 351 -19.42 -14.02 -6.43
N ARG A 352 -18.95 -14.22 -5.20
CA ARG A 352 -17.65 -14.88 -4.99
C ARG A 352 -17.79 -16.39 -5.16
N ARG A 353 -16.97 -16.95 -6.06
CA ARG A 353 -16.73 -18.39 -6.21
C ARG A 353 -16.12 -18.91 -4.89
N PRO A 354 -16.59 -20.03 -4.30
CA PRO A 354 -16.08 -20.48 -3.02
C PRO A 354 -14.65 -21.00 -3.20
N LEU A 355 -13.67 -20.33 -2.59
CA LEU A 355 -12.35 -20.91 -2.33
C LEU A 355 -12.49 -21.79 -1.08
N ALA A 356 -11.89 -22.97 -1.13
CA ALA A 356 -12.08 -24.07 -0.18
C ALA A 356 -12.03 -23.63 1.29
N ASP A 357 -13.01 -24.18 2.02
CA ASP A 357 -13.36 -23.96 3.41
C ASP A 357 -12.20 -24.36 4.34
N ARG A 358 -11.32 -23.41 4.68
CA ARG A 358 -10.37 -23.57 5.77
C ARG A 358 -11.13 -23.33 7.06
N LYS A 359 -11.61 -24.41 7.69
CA LYS A 359 -12.12 -24.43 9.06
C LYS A 359 -11.12 -23.74 9.99
N VAL A 360 -11.37 -22.47 10.30
CA VAL A 360 -10.76 -21.79 11.44
C VAL A 360 -11.65 -22.14 12.63
N ASN A 361 -11.09 -22.91 13.56
CA ASN A 361 -11.74 -23.29 14.80
C ASN A 361 -12.25 -22.03 15.52
N GLY A 362 -13.48 -22.10 16.00
CA GLY A 362 -14.11 -21.04 16.78
C GLY A 362 -13.36 -20.80 18.09
N SER A 363 -12.72 -19.64 18.18
CA SER A 363 -12.73 -18.86 19.41
C SER A 363 -13.77 -17.76 19.24
N GLU A 364 -14.65 -17.64 20.22
CA GLU A 364 -15.67 -16.60 20.30
C GLU A 364 -15.06 -15.23 19.97
N THR A 365 -15.65 -14.53 19.01
CA THR A 365 -15.31 -13.14 18.72
C THR A 365 -15.83 -12.29 19.87
N GLN A 366 -15.11 -12.29 21.00
CA GLN A 366 -15.21 -11.24 22.00
C GLN A 366 -15.14 -9.92 21.23
N ARG A 367 -16.20 -9.10 21.32
CA ARG A 367 -16.19 -7.74 20.80
C ARG A 367 -15.11 -6.99 21.58
N THR A 368 -13.88 -7.00 21.08
CA THR A 368 -12.79 -6.22 21.65
C THR A 368 -13.20 -4.76 21.56
N VAL A 369 -13.33 -4.14 22.72
CA VAL A 369 -13.62 -2.72 22.83
C VAL A 369 -12.39 -1.98 22.28
N PRO A 370 -12.57 -1.05 21.32
CA PRO A 370 -11.48 -0.24 20.80
C PRO A 370 -10.84 0.54 21.95
N PHE A 371 -9.50 0.58 21.98
CA PHE A 371 -8.70 1.22 23.03
C PHE A 371 -8.92 0.65 24.45
N GLY A 372 -9.50 -0.55 24.57
CA GLY A 372 -9.75 -1.20 25.86
C GLY A 372 -8.54 -1.89 26.48
N ASP A 373 -8.81 -2.66 27.54
CA ASP A 373 -7.80 -3.34 28.38
C ASP A 373 -6.72 -4.12 27.60
N PRO A 374 -7.01 -4.89 26.54
CA PRO A 374 -5.97 -5.64 25.82
C PRO A 374 -4.86 -4.73 25.24
N MET A 375 -5.23 -3.53 24.79
CA MET A 375 -4.28 -2.56 24.29
C MET A 375 -3.48 -1.94 25.44
N LEU A 376 -4.14 -1.59 26.54
CA LEU A 376 -3.49 -1.01 27.72
C LEU A 376 -2.53 -1.99 28.41
N ASP A 377 -2.95 -3.24 28.59
CA ASP A 377 -2.11 -4.33 29.12
C ASP A 377 -0.87 -4.54 28.26
N LYS A 378 -1.05 -4.44 26.94
CA LYS A 378 0.08 -4.53 26.00
C LYS A 378 1.03 -3.35 26.16
N LEU A 379 0.54 -2.12 26.20
CA LEU A 379 1.37 -0.93 26.44
C LEU A 379 2.08 -1.00 27.79
N ALA A 380 1.40 -1.49 28.83
CA ALA A 380 1.96 -1.69 30.16
C ALA A 380 3.07 -2.74 30.19
N SER A 381 2.99 -3.76 29.32
CA SER A 381 4.01 -4.81 29.20
C SER A 381 5.31 -4.32 28.55
N LEU A 382 5.30 -3.16 27.90
CA LEU A 382 6.48 -2.60 27.22
C LEU A 382 7.49 -2.07 28.24
N LYS A 383 8.74 -2.53 28.10
CA LYS A 383 9.83 -2.17 29.03
C LYS A 383 10.30 -0.73 28.87
N HIS A 384 10.22 -0.16 27.67
CA HIS A 384 10.72 1.17 27.35
C HIS A 384 9.59 2.13 26.96
N ARG A 385 9.48 3.26 27.66
CA ARG A 385 8.45 4.27 27.45
C ARG A 385 8.85 5.25 26.35
N GLY A 386 8.66 4.83 25.10
CA GLY A 386 8.84 5.66 23.91
C GLY A 386 7.79 6.77 23.75
N PRO A 387 7.93 7.66 22.74
CA PRO A 387 6.80 8.48 22.32
C PRO A 387 5.68 7.58 21.79
N LEU A 388 4.45 7.92 22.15
CA LEU A 388 3.23 7.24 21.77
C LEU A 388 2.45 8.15 20.81
N ILE A 389 2.21 7.69 19.59
CA ILE A 389 1.50 8.46 18.56
C ILE A 389 0.23 7.70 18.18
N ALA A 390 -0.91 8.35 18.24
CA ALA A 390 -2.20 7.81 17.83
C ALA A 390 -2.76 8.57 16.62
N LEU A 391 -3.03 7.84 15.53
CA LEU A 391 -3.69 8.32 14.33
C LEU A 391 -5.14 7.80 14.35
N LEU A 392 -6.09 8.72 14.53
CA LEU A 392 -7.47 8.40 14.86
C LEU A 392 -8.43 8.98 13.83
N GLY A 393 -9.52 8.25 13.57
CA GLY A 393 -10.69 8.80 12.89
C GLY A 393 -11.57 9.57 13.87
N VAL A 394 -12.83 9.82 13.50
CA VAL A 394 -13.83 10.37 14.43
C VAL A 394 -14.11 9.34 15.52
N ILE A 395 -13.76 9.66 16.76
CA ILE A 395 -14.03 8.84 17.94
C ILE A 395 -15.04 9.54 18.86
N SER A 396 -15.75 8.74 19.66
CA SER A 396 -16.67 9.21 20.68
C SER A 396 -15.94 9.69 21.94
N GLU A 397 -16.63 10.47 22.79
CA GLU A 397 -16.07 10.87 24.09
C GLU A 397 -15.82 9.69 25.03
N SER A 398 -16.59 8.60 24.93
CA SER A 398 -16.33 7.37 25.69
C SER A 398 -15.03 6.71 25.25
N GLU A 399 -14.82 6.56 23.94
CA GLU A 399 -13.59 5.97 23.40
C GLU A 399 -12.37 6.86 23.70
N ALA A 400 -12.55 8.18 23.77
CA ALA A 400 -11.51 9.10 24.21
C ALA A 400 -11.10 8.88 25.68
N ARG A 401 -12.06 8.50 26.55
CA ARG A 401 -11.78 8.12 27.94
C ARG A 401 -11.11 6.77 28.04
N ASP A 402 -11.43 5.83 27.14
CA ASP A 402 -10.78 4.53 27.09
C ASP A 402 -9.32 4.65 26.60
N LEU A 403 -9.05 5.56 25.64
CA LEU A 403 -7.68 5.85 25.17
C LEU A 403 -6.87 6.70 26.16
N ALA A 404 -7.52 7.54 26.98
CA ALA A 404 -6.85 8.48 27.87
C ALA A 404 -5.73 7.86 28.75
N PRO A 405 -5.95 6.73 29.46
CA PRO A 405 -4.94 6.08 30.29
C PRO A 405 -3.67 5.66 29.53
N ALA A 406 -3.75 5.43 28.22
CA ALA A 406 -2.58 5.03 27.45
C ALA A 406 -1.46 6.10 27.44
N ALA A 407 -1.79 7.37 27.77
CA ALA A 407 -0.79 8.42 27.91
C ALA A 407 0.24 8.15 29.02
N GLU A 408 -0.10 7.37 30.05
CA GLU A 408 0.80 7.07 31.17
C GLU A 408 1.95 6.12 30.76
N TYR A 409 1.76 5.34 29.69
CA TYR A 409 2.75 4.38 29.21
C TYR A 409 3.74 5.00 28.20
N GLY A 410 3.44 6.16 27.63
CA GLY A 410 4.34 6.92 26.77
C GLY A 410 5.22 7.90 27.55
N SER A 411 6.40 8.24 27.02
CA SER A 411 7.17 9.40 27.52
C SER A 411 6.58 10.73 27.07
N GLN A 412 6.03 10.75 25.86
CA GLN A 412 5.19 11.82 25.31
C GLN A 412 4.10 11.20 24.45
N SER A 413 2.88 11.69 24.58
CA SER A 413 1.70 11.09 23.96
C SER A 413 1.05 12.11 23.02
N PHE A 414 0.89 11.74 21.74
CA PHE A 414 0.38 12.59 20.66
C PHE A 414 -0.82 11.94 19.99
N ALA A 415 -1.87 12.71 19.76
CA ALA A 415 -3.07 12.24 19.06
C ALA A 415 -3.40 13.17 17.89
N ILE A 416 -3.50 12.61 16.69
CA ILE A 416 -4.00 13.31 15.50
C ILE A 416 -5.35 12.69 15.14
N ILE A 417 -6.40 13.50 15.22
CA ILE A 417 -7.76 13.12 14.89
C ILE A 417 -8.09 13.67 13.50
N VAL A 418 -8.36 12.80 12.53
CA VAL A 418 -8.71 13.20 11.17
C VAL A 418 -10.23 13.21 11.02
N SER A 419 -10.81 14.37 10.75
CA SER A 419 -12.25 14.57 10.64
C SER A 419 -12.61 15.63 9.60
N GLU A 420 -13.71 15.44 8.86
CA GLU A 420 -14.25 16.50 7.99
C GLU A 420 -14.70 17.73 8.79
N ARG A 421 -15.04 17.56 10.08
CA ARG A 421 -15.46 18.62 11.00
C ARG A 421 -14.62 18.62 12.27
N PRO A 422 -13.38 19.16 12.24
CA PRO A 422 -12.51 19.22 13.41
C PRO A 422 -13.12 19.95 14.61
N ARG A 423 -14.06 20.87 14.37
CA ARG A 423 -14.76 21.64 15.41
C ARG A 423 -15.70 20.78 16.26
N ASP A 424 -16.13 19.62 15.79
CA ASP A 424 -17.01 18.77 16.58
C ASP A 424 -16.21 17.94 17.60
N MET A 425 -14.88 17.92 17.48
CA MET A 425 -13.97 17.11 18.29
C MET A 425 -13.44 17.82 19.54
N HIS A 426 -14.00 18.97 19.94
CA HIS A 426 -13.51 19.71 21.12
C HIS A 426 -13.62 18.89 22.41
N GLY A 427 -14.77 18.26 22.68
CA GLY A 427 -14.95 17.44 23.88
C GLY A 427 -13.96 16.27 23.96
N VAL A 428 -13.73 15.59 22.83
CA VAL A 428 -12.72 14.53 22.70
C VAL A 428 -11.31 15.06 22.96
N MET A 429 -10.94 16.19 22.36
CA MET A 429 -9.62 16.80 22.57
C MET A 429 -9.41 17.23 24.02
N ASP A 430 -10.43 17.75 24.69
CA ASP A 430 -10.35 18.18 26.09
C ASP A 430 -10.15 16.98 27.03
N ILE A 431 -10.84 15.86 26.77
CA ILE A 431 -10.65 14.60 27.51
C ILE A 431 -9.20 14.11 27.36
N LEU A 432 -8.70 14.02 26.11
CA LEU A 432 -7.35 13.54 25.84
C LEU A 432 -6.28 14.48 26.44
N ARG A 433 -6.42 15.79 26.27
CA ARG A 433 -5.50 16.80 26.83
C ARG A 433 -5.51 16.78 28.36
N GLY A 434 -6.66 16.58 28.98
CA GLY A 434 -6.78 16.42 30.43
C GLY A 434 -6.01 15.21 30.96
N ALA A 435 -5.83 14.17 30.15
CA ALA A 435 -5.04 12.98 30.47
C ALA A 435 -3.56 13.07 30.06
N GLY A 436 -3.10 14.22 29.54
CA GLY A 436 -1.70 14.43 29.16
C GLY A 436 -1.37 14.18 27.69
N TRP A 437 -2.38 13.92 26.84
CA TRP A 437 -2.16 13.84 25.39
C TRP A 437 -2.03 15.22 24.74
N HIS A 438 -1.10 15.34 23.81
CA HIS A 438 -1.06 16.45 22.87
C HIS A 438 -1.98 16.10 21.71
N ALA A 439 -3.24 16.55 21.77
CA ALA A 439 -4.26 16.24 20.77
C ALA A 439 -4.51 17.39 19.79
N VAL A 440 -4.59 17.08 18.49
CA VAL A 440 -4.97 17.99 17.40
C VAL A 440 -5.98 17.33 16.48
N ALA A 441 -6.96 18.11 16.01
CA ALA A 441 -7.95 17.67 15.02
C ALA A 441 -7.71 18.37 13.67
N VAL A 442 -7.68 17.59 12.58
CA VAL A 442 -7.33 18.07 11.24
C VAL A 442 -8.32 17.59 10.18
N THR A 443 -8.46 18.36 9.11
CA THR A 443 -9.24 17.98 7.93
C THR A 443 -8.41 17.09 6.98
N PRO A 444 -9.03 16.25 6.13
CA PRO A 444 -8.30 15.46 5.13
C PRO A 444 -7.51 16.30 4.10
N ASN A 445 -7.80 17.60 3.97
CA ASN A 445 -7.05 18.52 3.10
C ASN A 445 -5.95 19.31 3.84
N ALA A 446 -5.74 19.05 5.14
CA ALA A 446 -4.72 19.74 5.91
C ALA A 446 -3.33 19.21 5.54
N SER A 447 -2.33 20.09 5.55
CA SER A 447 -0.94 19.68 5.39
C SER A 447 -0.49 18.87 6.62
N LEU A 448 0.07 17.69 6.38
CA LEU A 448 0.63 16.84 7.43
C LEU A 448 1.79 17.54 8.16
N ALA A 449 2.65 18.25 7.45
CA ALA A 449 3.75 19.01 8.05
C ALA A 449 3.23 20.08 9.02
N ALA A 450 2.12 20.75 8.69
CA ALA A 450 1.50 21.74 9.56
C ALA A 450 0.84 21.10 10.81
N ALA A 451 0.22 19.92 10.64
CA ALA A 451 -0.32 19.15 11.76
C ALA A 451 0.78 18.67 12.71
N TRP A 452 1.92 18.25 12.16
CA TRP A 452 3.09 17.81 12.93
C TRP A 452 3.73 18.97 13.70
N ALA A 453 3.92 20.12 13.05
CA ALA A 453 4.49 21.32 13.67
C ALA A 453 3.65 21.90 14.82
N TYR A 454 2.35 21.58 14.89
CA TYR A 454 1.51 21.98 16.03
C TYR A 454 2.06 21.47 17.37
N PHE A 455 2.67 20.29 17.36
CA PHE A 455 3.22 19.69 18.57
C PHE A 455 4.53 20.36 19.04
N ASP A 456 5.15 21.22 18.22
CA ASP A 456 6.37 21.96 18.56
C ASP A 456 6.11 23.28 19.31
N ALA A 457 4.86 23.74 19.36
CA ALA A 457 4.53 25.01 20.01
C ALA A 457 4.67 24.90 21.55
N PRO A 458 5.44 25.78 22.22
CA PRO A 458 5.67 25.68 23.65
C PRO A 458 4.36 25.81 24.44
N THR A 459 4.19 24.91 25.40
CA THR A 459 3.03 24.72 26.29
C THR A 459 2.83 25.89 27.29
N GLY A 460 2.71 27.11 26.77
CA GLY A 460 2.61 28.33 27.59
C GLY A 460 1.96 29.55 26.91
N THR A 461 1.59 29.48 25.63
CA THR A 461 0.95 30.60 24.91
C THR A 461 -0.30 30.18 24.14
N VAL A 462 -1.24 29.47 24.78
CA VAL A 462 -2.63 29.44 24.29
C VAL A 462 -3.61 29.53 25.45
N THR A 463 -3.68 30.70 26.08
CA THR A 463 -4.94 31.17 26.69
C THR A 463 -6.02 31.20 25.62
N SER A 464 -7.08 30.42 25.83
CA SER A 464 -8.47 30.81 25.57
C SER A 464 -8.71 31.79 24.41
N SER A 465 -8.28 31.45 23.20
CA SER A 465 -8.72 32.11 21.98
C SER A 465 -9.30 31.07 21.03
N THR A 466 -10.60 30.85 21.22
CA THR A 466 -11.49 30.03 20.40
C THR A 466 -11.68 30.59 18.97
N ALA A 467 -10.75 31.40 18.46
CA ALA A 467 -10.88 32.14 17.23
C ALA A 467 -9.59 32.16 16.39
N LYS A 468 -8.95 30.99 16.18
CA LYS A 468 -8.05 30.76 15.02
C LYS A 468 -7.63 29.31 14.77
N THR A 469 -8.34 28.29 15.27
CA THR A 469 -8.09 26.90 14.83
C THR A 469 -8.95 26.57 13.62
N THR A 470 -8.53 27.08 12.47
CA THR A 470 -8.89 26.55 11.16
C THR A 470 -7.67 26.83 10.30
N ILE A 471 -6.78 25.84 10.18
CA ILE A 471 -5.68 25.88 9.21
C ILE A 471 -6.36 25.80 7.84
N LYS A 472 -6.70 26.97 7.28
CA LYS A 472 -7.15 27.11 5.89
C LYS A 472 -5.95 26.86 4.98
N SER A 473 -6.21 26.10 3.92
CA SER A 473 -5.30 25.81 2.82
C SER A 473 -4.52 27.06 2.39
N ALA A 474 -3.19 26.98 2.45
CA ALA A 474 -2.34 27.93 1.77
C ALA A 474 -2.30 27.55 0.28
N THR A 475 -3.11 28.23 -0.53
CA THR A 475 -2.99 28.22 -1.99
C THR A 475 -2.94 29.67 -2.46
N GLY A 476 -1.83 30.07 -3.07
CA GLY A 476 -1.74 31.38 -3.71
C GLY A 476 -0.32 31.85 -3.97
N VAL A 477 0.35 31.29 -4.99
CA VAL A 477 1.33 32.06 -5.78
C VAL A 477 0.95 31.91 -7.25
N ARG A 478 0.29 32.93 -7.78
CA ARG A 478 0.32 33.31 -9.20
C ARG A 478 1.52 34.24 -9.37
N THR A 479 2.48 33.85 -10.20
CA THR A 479 2.88 34.46 -11.49
C THR A 479 4.15 33.79 -11.97
#